data_AF-W4PZ43-F1
#
_entry.id   AF-W4PZ43-F1
#
_cell.length_a   1.000
_cell.length_b   1.000
_cell.length_c   1.000
_cell.angle_alpha   90.00
_cell.angle_beta   90.00
_cell.angle_gamma   90.00
#
_symmetry.space_group_name_H-M   'P 1'
#
loop_
_entity.id
_entity.type
_entity.pdbx_description
1 polymer ?
#
loop_
_entity_poly.entity_id
_entity_poly.type
_entity_poly.pdbx_seq_one_letter_code
_entity_poly.pdbx_strand_id
1 'polypeptide(L)' 'MSQEIVIVLTVFLLFILTGLFGGFGIYSLLHQQKKRAIWSFTIGFLLIIVYLLTMFAIGLGGI' A
#
# COMPACT_ATOMS: atom_id res chain seq x y z
N MET A 1 -8.95 -17.94 13.79
CA MET A 1 -7.89 -18.12 12.77
C MET A 1 -6.56 -17.81 13.43
N SER A 2 -5.46 -18.47 13.06
CA SER A 2 -4.16 -18.17 13.67
C SER A 2 -3.71 -16.75 13.31
N GLN A 3 -2.98 -16.09 14.21
CA GLN A 3 -2.54 -14.70 14.04
C GLN A 3 -1.69 -14.54 12.77
N GLU A 4 -0.93 -15.56 12.36
CA GLU A 4 -0.10 -15.48 11.16
C GLU A 4 -0.95 -15.32 9.89
N ILE A 5 -2.09 -16.02 9.81
CA ILE A 5 -2.99 -15.94 8.65
C ILE A 5 -3.59 -14.53 8.51
N VAL A 6 -3.91 -13.87 9.62
CA VAL A 6 -4.45 -12.50 9.61
C VAL A 6 -3.40 -11.50 9.10
N ILE A 7 -2.14 -11.65 9.53
CA ILE A 7 -1.03 -10.81 9.08
C ILE A 7 -0.82 -11.00 7.57
N VAL A 8 -0.71 -12.24 7.10
CA VAL A 8 -0.52 -12.55 5.67
C VAL A 8 -1.65 -11.97 4.82
N LEU A 9 -2.91 -12.17 5.20
CA LEU A 9 -4.05 -11.60 4.49
C LEU A 9 -3.99 -10.07 4.43
N THR A 10 -3.59 -9.42 5.52
CA THR A 10 -3.46 -7.96 5.59
C THR A 10 -2.36 -7.45 4.65
N VAL A 11 -1.21 -8.14 4.60
CA VAL A 11 -0.11 -7.82 3.67
C VAL A 11 -0.57 -7.94 2.22
N PHE A 12 -1.26 -9.03 1.87
CA PHE A 12 -1.80 -9.23 0.53
C PHE A 12 -2.78 -8.13 0.14
N LEU A 13 -3.67 -7.73 1.05
CA LEU A 13 -4.65 -6.67 0.82
C LEU A 13 -3.97 -5.33 0.57
N LEU A 14 -2.97 -4.98 1.39
CA LEU A 14 -2.15 -3.77 1.21
C LEU A 14 -1.38 -3.77 -0.11
N PHE A 15 -0.83 -4.92 -0.50
CA PHE A 15 -0.13 -5.07 -1.77
C PHE A 15 -1.05 -4.85 -2.97
N ILE A 16 -2.24 -5.47 -2.95
CA ILE A 16 -3.25 -5.29 -4.00
C ILE A 16 -3.71 -3.83 -4.09
N LEU A 17 -3.99 -3.18 -2.95
CA LEU A 17 -4.39 -1.78 -2.91
C LEU A 17 -3.30 -0.87 -3.47
N THR A 18 -2.04 -1.10 -3.07
CA THR A 18 -0.90 -0.34 -3.58
C THR A 18 -0.76 -0.50 -5.10
N GLY A 19 -0.91 -1.72 -5.62
CA GLY A 19 -0.92 -2.00 -7.04
C GLY A 19 -2.07 -1.31 -7.79
N LEU A 20 -3.27 -1.28 -7.21
CA LEU A 20 -4.43 -0.58 -7.77
C LEU A 20 -4.21 0.93 -7.83
N PHE A 21 -3.71 1.55 -6.76
CA PHE A 21 -3.42 2.98 -6.75
C PHE A 21 -2.26 3.34 -7.69
N GLY A 22 -1.24 2.51 -7.79
CA GLY A 22 -0.15 2.67 -8.76
C GLY A 22 -0.66 2.57 -10.20
N GLY A 23 -1.44 1.55 -10.53
CA GLY A 23 -2.06 1.37 -11.84
C GLY A 23 -3.00 2.51 -12.22
N PHE A 24 -3.84 2.96 -11.27
CA PHE A 24 -4.71 4.12 -11.47
C PHE A 24 -3.94 5.43 -11.63
N GLY A 25 -2.79 5.56 -10.94
CA GLY A 25 -1.85 6.66 -11.11
C GLY A 25 -1.27 6.69 -12.53
N ILE A 26 -0.80 5.56 -13.05
CA ILE A 26 -0.30 5.42 -14.42
C ILE A 26 -1.43 5.72 -15.43
N TYR A 27 -2.62 5.15 -15.25
CA TYR A 27 -3.78 5.41 -16.11
C TYR A 27 -4.12 6.91 -16.17
N SER A 28 -4.12 7.58 -15.02
CA SER A 28 -4.37 9.02 -14.92
C SER A 28 -3.27 9.85 -15.59
N LEU A 29 -2.02 9.39 -15.53
CA LEU A 29 -0.89 10.02 -16.22
C LEU A 29 -1.07 9.94 -17.75
N LEU A 30 -1.48 8.77 -18.26
CA LEU A 30 -1.73 8.55 -19.68
C LEU A 30 -2.88 9.41 -20.24
N HIS A 31 -3.88 9.73 -19.42
CA HIS A 31 -5.00 10.60 -19.78
C HIS A 31 -4.74 12.09 -19.50
N GLN A 32 -3.46 12.48 -19.32
CA GLN A 32 -3.02 13.83 -18.99
C GLN A 32 -3.64 14.43 -17.71
N GLN A 33 -4.24 13.61 -16.84
CA GLN A 33 -4.80 14.04 -15.55
C GLN A 33 -3.71 14.08 -14.49
N LYS A 34 -2.70 14.95 -14.69
CA LYS A 34 -1.49 15.05 -13.85
C LYS A 34 -1.79 15.18 -12.36
N LYS A 35 -2.80 15.99 -12.00
CA LYS A 35 -3.21 16.17 -10.60
C LYS A 35 -3.66 14.85 -9.98
N ARG A 36 -4.55 14.11 -10.66
CA ARG A 36 -5.04 12.80 -10.17
C ARG A 36 -3.93 11.77 -10.11
N ALA A 37 -3.03 11.74 -11.09
CA ALA A 37 -1.88 10.84 -11.08
C ALA A 37 -1.02 11.04 -9.83
N ILE A 38 -0.66 12.30 -9.51
CA ILE A 38 0.13 12.63 -8.31
C ILE A 38 -0.60 12.18 -7.04
N TRP A 39 -1.89 12.49 -6.91
CA TRP A 39 -2.67 12.05 -5.74
C TRP A 39 -2.70 10.53 -5.58
N SER A 40 -2.90 9.78 -6.66
CA SER A 40 -2.93 8.32 -6.63
C SER A 40 -1.57 7.71 -6.29
N PHE A 41 -0.49 8.26 -6.83
CA PHE A 41 0.87 7.83 -6.46
C PHE A 41 1.21 8.15 -5.01
N THR A 42 0.83 9.33 -4.51
CA THR A 42 1.05 9.70 -3.11
C THR A 42 0.30 8.77 -2.15
N ILE A 43 -0.96 8.45 -2.44
CA ILE A 43 -1.76 7.52 -1.62
C ILE A 43 -1.14 6.12 -1.63
N GLY A 44 -0.72 5.62 -2.81
CA GLY A 44 -0.02 4.34 -2.92
C GLY A 44 1.29 4.32 -2.14
N PHE A 45 2.08 5.38 -2.20
CA PHE A 45 3.33 5.50 -1.46
C PHE A 45 3.11 5.55 0.06
N LEU A 46 2.06 6.24 0.51
CA LEU A 46 1.71 6.35 1.93
C LEU A 46 1.28 4.99 2.50
N LEU A 47 0.58 4.16 1.73
CA LEU A 47 0.26 2.78 2.12
C LEU A 47 1.51 1.92 2.35
N ILE A 48 2.54 2.07 1.52
CA ILE A 48 3.83 1.37 1.71
C ILE A 48 4.52 1.84 2.99
N ILE A 49 4.53 3.15 3.26
CA ILE A 49 5.11 3.68 4.50
C ILE A 49 4.40 3.11 5.73
N VAL A 50 3.06 3.12 5.74
CA VAL A 50 2.28 2.57 6.86
C VAL A 50 2.58 1.08 7.06
N TYR A 51 2.66 0.32 5.97
CA TYR A 51 3.05 -1.10 6.01
C TYR A 51 4.44 -1.32 6.61
N LEU A 52 5.44 -0.55 6.18
CA LEU A 52 6.78 -0.65 6.73
C LEU A 52 6.81 -0.30 8.22
N LEU A 53 6.14 0.77 8.63
CA LEU A 53 6.06 1.15 10.05
C LEU A 53 5.39 0.07 10.89
N THR A 54 4.32 -0.56 10.40
CA THR A 54 3.66 -1.66 11.12
C THR A 54 4.56 -2.90 11.18
N MET A 55 5.24 -3.26 10.10
CA MET A 55 6.21 -4.37 10.10
C MET A 55 7.36 -4.14 11.07
N PHE A 56 7.95 -2.94 11.07
CA PHE A 56 8.99 -2.59 12.03
C PHE A 56 8.48 -2.57 13.46
N ALA A 57 7.27 -2.04 13.71
CA ALA A 57 6.67 -2.04 15.05
C ALA A 57 6.40 -3.45 15.58
N ILE A 58 5.91 -4.36 14.73
CA ILE A 58 5.68 -5.76 15.08
C ILE A 58 7.02 -6.50 15.27
N GLY A 59 7.97 -6.32 14.34
CA GLY A 59 9.28 -6.99 14.37
C GLY A 59 10.23 -6.51 15.48
N LEU A 60 10.19 -5.22 15.86
CA LEU A 60 10.93 -4.68 17.02
C LEU A 60 10.20 -4.94 18.34
N GLY A 61 8.88 -5.12 18.31
CA GLY A 61 8.04 -5.37 19.47
C GLY A 61 8.19 -6.77 20.08
N GLY A 62 8.90 -7.69 19.42
CA GLY A 62 9.25 -9.00 19.97
C GLY A 62 8.03 -9.86 20.33
N ILE A 63 6.97 -9.80 19.52
CA ILE A 63 5.85 -10.76 19.57
C ILE A 63 6.08 -11.84 18.52
#